data_AF-Q97YL3-F1
#
_entry.id   AF-Q97YL3-F1
#
_cell.length_a   1.000
_cell.length_b   1.000
_cell.length_c   1.000
_cell.angle_alpha   90.00
_cell.angle_beta   90.00
_cell.angle_gamma   90.00
#
_symmetry.space_group_name_H-M   'P 1'
#
loop_
_entity.id
_entity.type
_entity.pdbx_description
1 polymer ?
#
loop_
_entity_poly.entity_id
_entity_poly.type
_entity_poly.pdbx_seq_one_letter_code
_entity_poly.pdbx_strand_id
1 'polypeptide(L)'
;MLPKSIAYKIYWAGRYLERIENICRMSLLAINNGLNINTVAKQLGFDNEYELINYVKTSFQYLRENVRSFADEKVIIQVNTLEFLIDSDKSDLQSYFTQLLNGVYNVGNSFEKFFVEVRSEMRIRPQQENQPE
;
A
#
# COMPACT_ATOMS: atom_id res chain seq x y z
N MET A 1 10.88 -20.74 -5.96
CA MET A 1 11.51 -19.40 -5.92
C MET A 1 10.69 -18.48 -6.82
N LEU A 2 10.33 -17.28 -6.34
CA LEU A 2 9.69 -16.27 -7.20
C LEU A 2 10.72 -15.79 -8.25
N PRO A 3 10.31 -15.58 -9.51
CA PRO A 3 11.14 -14.90 -10.49
C PRO A 3 11.67 -13.57 -9.91
N LYS A 4 12.94 -13.23 -10.17
CA LYS A 4 13.57 -11.99 -9.67
C LYS A 4 12.73 -10.74 -9.97
N SER A 5 12.03 -10.72 -11.10
CA SER A 5 11.12 -9.65 -11.51
C SER A 5 9.89 -9.52 -10.59
N ILE A 6 9.33 -10.62 -10.09
CA ILE A 6 8.16 -10.61 -9.19
C ILE A 6 8.58 -10.18 -7.78
N ALA A 7 9.69 -10.69 -7.27
CA ALA A 7 10.21 -10.27 -5.95
C ALA A 7 10.51 -8.76 -5.92
N TYR A 8 11.07 -8.21 -7.01
CA TYR A 8 11.27 -6.78 -7.17
C TYR A 8 9.96 -5.99 -7.12
N LYS A 9 8.92 -6.44 -7.84
CA LYS A 9 7.62 -5.79 -7.85
C LYS A 9 6.93 -5.84 -6.49
N ILE A 10 7.02 -6.97 -5.77
CA ILE A 10 6.48 -7.10 -4.40
C ILE A 10 7.18 -6.11 -3.45
N TYR A 11 8.52 -6.06 -3.51
CA TYR A 11 9.30 -5.11 -2.69
C TYR A 11 8.84 -3.67 -2.94
N TRP A 12 8.79 -3.25 -4.20
CA TRP A 12 8.39 -1.88 -4.53
C TRP A 12 6.94 -1.57 -4.22
N ALA A 13 6.01 -2.52 -4.40
CA ALA A 13 4.63 -2.38 -3.95
C ALA A 13 4.59 -2.05 -2.45
N GLY A 14 5.32 -2.80 -1.61
CA GLY A 14 5.42 -2.49 -0.18
C GLY A 14 5.95 -1.08 0.09
N ARG A 15 7.03 -0.65 -0.60
CA ARG A 15 7.61 0.68 -0.43
C ARG A 15 6.67 1.82 -0.83
N TYR A 16 5.88 1.64 -1.88
CA TYR A 16 4.90 2.66 -2.29
C TYR A 16 3.72 2.73 -1.31
N LEU A 17 3.25 1.60 -0.80
CA LEU A 17 2.21 1.57 0.22
C LEU A 17 2.67 2.26 1.52
N GLU A 18 3.89 1.95 1.97
CA GLU A 18 4.53 2.57 3.14
C GLU A 18 4.68 4.10 3.00
N ARG A 19 4.99 4.59 1.80
CA ARG A 19 5.06 6.05 1.55
C ARG A 19 3.71 6.73 1.75
N ILE A 20 2.64 6.12 1.23
CA ILE A 20 1.28 6.65 1.40
C ILE A 20 0.91 6.64 2.89
N GLU A 21 1.17 5.52 3.58
CA GLU A 21 0.95 5.37 5.01
C GLU A 21 1.63 6.49 5.82
N ASN A 22 2.92 6.70 5.57
CA ASN A 22 3.73 7.68 6.29
C ASN A 22 3.20 9.10 6.08
N ILE A 23 2.81 9.45 4.86
CA ILE A 23 2.20 10.76 4.57
C ILE A 23 0.91 10.92 5.36
N CYS A 24 0.03 9.92 5.36
CA CYS A 24 -1.21 9.97 6.15
C CYS A 24 -0.93 10.17 7.65
N ARG A 25 0.01 9.40 8.21
CA ARG A 25 0.38 9.49 9.64
C ARG A 25 0.96 10.86 10.00
N MET A 26 1.87 11.39 9.18
CA MET A 26 2.47 12.71 9.41
C MET A 26 1.43 13.82 9.29
N SER A 27 0.55 13.76 8.28
CA SER A 27 -0.55 14.71 8.11
C SER A 27 -1.50 14.69 9.29
N LEU A 28 -1.92 13.51 9.76
CA LEU A 28 -2.79 13.39 10.93
C LEU A 28 -2.13 13.91 12.20
N LEU A 29 -0.85 13.60 12.42
CA LEU A 29 -0.09 14.13 13.55
C LEU A 29 -0.02 15.66 13.52
N ALA A 30 0.21 16.25 12.34
CA ALA A 30 0.26 17.69 12.17
C ALA A 30 -1.11 18.34 12.45
N ILE A 31 -2.19 17.80 11.88
CA ILE A 31 -3.56 18.29 12.09
C ILE A 31 -3.92 18.23 13.58
N ASN A 32 -3.64 17.12 14.26
CA ASN A 32 -3.94 16.95 15.68
C ASN A 32 -3.16 17.94 16.57
N ASN A 33 -2.04 18.47 16.09
CA ASN A 33 -1.25 19.51 16.76
C ASN A 33 -1.61 20.94 16.31
N GLY A 34 -2.69 21.11 15.53
CA GLY A 34 -3.14 22.41 15.02
C GLY A 34 -2.26 22.97 13.89
N LEU A 35 -1.45 22.14 13.23
CA LEU A 35 -0.60 22.55 12.12
C LEU A 35 -1.32 22.39 10.77
N ASN A 36 -0.99 23.29 9.84
CA ASN A 36 -1.47 23.23 8.46
C ASN A 36 -0.71 22.14 7.67
N ILE A 37 -1.40 21.44 6.75
CA ILE A 37 -0.81 20.43 5.88
C ILE A 37 0.31 20.98 4.98
N ASN A 38 0.27 22.26 4.62
CA ASN A 38 1.37 22.91 3.91
C ASN A 38 2.70 22.88 4.70
N THR A 39 2.65 22.82 6.04
CA THR A 39 3.85 22.64 6.85
C THR A 39 4.44 21.25 6.66
N VAL A 40 3.59 20.21 6.60
CA VAL A 40 4.01 18.83 6.32
C VAL A 40 4.58 18.72 4.91
N ALA A 41 3.90 19.31 3.92
CA ALA A 41 4.37 19.35 2.53
C ALA A 41 5.79 19.90 2.44
N LYS A 42 6.05 21.06 3.05
CA LYS A 42 7.37 21.69 3.07
C LYS A 42 8.43 20.86 3.79
N GLN A 43 8.09 20.23 4.91
CA GLN A 43 9.02 19.34 5.62
C GLN A 43 9.43 18.13 4.78
N LEU A 44 8.58 17.69 3.85
CA LEU A 44 8.84 16.61 2.92
C LEU A 44 9.45 17.08 1.59
N GLY A 45 9.71 18.38 1.44
CA GLY A 45 10.32 18.96 0.24
C GLY A 45 9.35 19.27 -0.89
N PHE A 46 8.05 19.38 -0.60
CA PHE A 46 7.03 19.83 -1.55
C PHE A 46 6.69 21.31 -1.35
N ASP A 47 6.28 21.99 -2.41
CA ASP A 47 5.96 23.42 -2.34
C ASP A 47 4.65 23.68 -1.58
N ASN A 48 3.69 22.77 -1.69
CA ASN A 48 2.35 22.91 -1.13
C ASN A 48 1.63 21.57 -0.94
N GLU A 49 0.45 21.62 -0.32
CA GLU A 49 -0.44 20.48 -0.13
C GLU A 49 -0.79 19.76 -1.44
N TYR A 50 -1.02 20.49 -2.53
CA TYR A 50 -1.38 19.88 -3.81
C TYR A 50 -0.29 18.95 -4.35
N GLU A 51 0.98 19.34 -4.25
CA GLU A 51 2.10 18.49 -4.63
C GLU A 51 2.23 17.25 -3.76
N LEU A 52 2.02 17.39 -2.45
CA LEU A 52 2.01 16.27 -1.51
C LEU A 52 0.92 15.25 -1.87
N ILE A 53 -0.29 15.71 -2.18
CA ILE A 53 -1.39 14.86 -2.64
C ILE A 53 -1.09 14.23 -3.99
N ASN A 54 -0.50 14.98 -4.92
CA ASN A 54 -0.10 14.43 -6.22
C ASN A 54 0.98 13.35 -6.07
N TYR A 55 1.89 13.50 -5.11
CA TYR A 55 2.88 12.48 -4.79
C TYR A 55 2.26 11.21 -4.20
N VAL A 56 1.21 11.33 -3.36
CA VAL A 56 0.40 10.19 -2.93
C VAL A 56 -0.22 9.47 -4.12
N LYS A 57 -0.85 10.22 -5.04
CA LYS A 57 -1.48 9.65 -6.24
C LYS A 57 -0.47 8.95 -7.15
N THR A 58 0.69 9.55 -7.36
CA THR A 58 1.78 8.97 -8.16
C THR A 58 2.32 7.71 -7.50
N SER A 59 2.54 7.73 -6.18
CA SER A 59 2.97 6.54 -5.43
C SER A 59 1.96 5.41 -5.54
N PHE A 60 0.67 5.72 -5.48
CA PHE A 60 -0.40 4.75 -5.69
C PHE A 60 -0.41 4.15 -7.10
N GLN A 61 -0.17 4.95 -8.15
CA GLN A 61 -0.08 4.44 -9.51
C GLN A 61 1.05 3.40 -9.65
N TYR A 62 2.22 3.67 -9.07
CA TYR A 62 3.32 2.71 -9.06
C TYR A 62 3.04 1.47 -8.21
N LEU A 63 2.38 1.64 -7.06
CA LEU A 63 1.88 0.51 -6.25
C LEU A 63 0.98 -0.38 -7.12
N ARG A 64 -0.06 0.19 -7.73
CA ARG A 64 -1.05 -0.53 -8.52
C ARG A 64 -0.41 -1.31 -9.66
N GLU A 65 0.51 -0.69 -10.38
CA GLU A 65 1.20 -1.33 -11.51
C GLU A 65 2.04 -2.54 -11.06
N ASN A 66 2.73 -2.42 -9.92
CA ASN A 66 3.48 -3.55 -9.37
C ASN A 66 2.55 -4.68 -8.90
N VAL A 67 1.46 -4.34 -8.23
CA VAL A 67 0.49 -5.30 -7.66
C VAL A 67 -0.18 -6.14 -8.73
N ARG A 68 -0.57 -5.54 -9.86
CA ARG A 68 -1.22 -6.24 -11.00
C ARG A 68 -0.47 -7.48 -11.50
N SER A 69 0.84 -7.53 -11.27
CA SER A 69 1.68 -8.62 -11.77
C SER A 69 1.63 -9.90 -10.93
N PHE A 70 1.13 -9.83 -9.69
CA PHE A 70 1.18 -10.96 -8.76
C PHE A 70 -0.07 -11.15 -7.92
N ALA A 71 -0.92 -10.13 -7.79
CA ALA A 71 -2.07 -10.16 -6.89
C ALA A 71 -3.25 -10.96 -7.43
N ASP A 72 -4.03 -11.51 -6.50
CA ASP A 72 -5.34 -12.08 -6.78
C ASP A 72 -6.44 -10.99 -6.82
N GLU A 73 -7.66 -11.41 -7.15
CA GLU A 73 -8.81 -10.51 -7.25
C GLU A 73 -9.11 -9.79 -5.91
N LYS A 74 -8.96 -10.49 -4.77
CA LYS A 74 -9.22 -9.92 -3.45
C LYS A 74 -8.31 -8.72 -3.16
N VAL A 75 -7.02 -8.86 -3.44
CA VAL A 75 -6.03 -7.79 -3.30
C VAL A 75 -6.32 -6.64 -4.27
N ILE A 76 -6.68 -6.95 -5.52
CA ILE A 76 -7.01 -5.93 -6.52
C ILE A 76 -8.23 -5.09 -6.11
N ILE A 77 -9.26 -5.72 -5.51
CA ILE A 77 -10.43 -5.00 -4.98
C ILE A 77 -9.99 -3.95 -3.96
N GLN A 78 -9.13 -4.31 -2.99
CA GLN A 78 -8.67 -3.37 -1.97
C GLN A 78 -7.83 -2.23 -2.57
N VAL A 79 -6.99 -2.53 -3.56
CA VAL A 79 -6.22 -1.50 -4.28
C VAL A 79 -7.15 -0.53 -5.02
N ASN A 80 -8.21 -1.01 -5.66
CA ASN A 80 -9.19 -0.14 -6.31
C ASN A 80 -10.01 0.68 -5.29
N THR A 81 -10.33 0.13 -4.12
CA THR A 81 -10.94 0.91 -3.03
C THR A 81 -10.01 2.03 -2.56
N LEU A 82 -8.70 1.75 -2.43
CA LEU A 82 -7.72 2.78 -2.10
C LEU A 82 -7.64 3.89 -3.15
N GLU A 83 -7.75 3.56 -4.44
CA GLU A 83 -7.83 4.55 -5.54
C GLU A 83 -8.97 5.55 -5.32
N PHE A 84 -10.17 5.03 -5.02
CA PHE A 84 -11.34 5.86 -4.77
C PHE A 84 -11.14 6.79 -3.56
N LEU A 85 -10.50 6.31 -2.50
CA LEU A 85 -10.19 7.11 -1.32
C LEU A 85 -9.19 8.23 -1.61
N ILE A 86 -8.19 7.99 -2.46
CA ILE A 86 -7.23 9.03 -2.86
C ILE A 86 -7.93 10.20 -3.58
N ASP A 87 -8.88 9.86 -4.46
CA ASP A 87 -9.64 10.82 -5.25
C ASP A 87 -10.86 11.40 -4.52
N SER A 88 -11.12 10.98 -3.27
CA SER A 88 -12.24 11.46 -2.46
C SER A 88 -12.13 12.94 -2.07
N ASP A 89 -13.25 13.48 -1.56
CA ASP A 89 -13.35 14.88 -1.14
C ASP A 89 -12.34 15.22 -0.03
N LYS A 90 -11.81 16.44 -0.10
CA LYS A 90 -10.72 16.95 0.76
C LYS A 90 -11.16 18.14 1.60
N SER A 91 -12.47 18.40 1.68
CA SER A 91 -13.04 19.49 2.50
C SER A 91 -12.72 19.33 3.99
N ASP A 92 -12.68 18.09 4.49
CA ASP A 92 -12.18 17.74 5.82
C ASP A 92 -10.91 16.88 5.69
N LEU A 93 -9.76 17.52 5.87
CA LEU A 93 -8.45 16.87 5.75
C LEU A 93 -8.21 15.80 6.83
N GLN A 94 -8.78 15.98 8.03
CA GLN A 94 -8.64 14.99 9.10
C GLN A 94 -9.37 13.70 8.73
N SER A 95 -10.62 13.84 8.28
CA SER A 95 -11.41 12.71 7.79
C SER A 95 -10.77 12.07 6.57
N TYR A 96 -10.32 12.88 5.59
CA TYR A 96 -9.63 12.42 4.40
C TYR A 96 -8.41 11.54 4.71
N PHE A 97 -7.45 12.03 5.50
CA PHE A 97 -6.24 11.27 5.84
C PHE A 97 -6.54 10.06 6.73
N THR A 98 -7.57 10.11 7.58
CA THR A 98 -8.00 8.97 8.40
C THR A 98 -8.55 7.85 7.52
N GLN A 99 -9.45 8.18 6.59
CA GLN A 99 -10.03 7.21 5.66
C GLN A 99 -8.94 6.62 4.75
N LEU A 100 -8.05 7.46 4.23
CA LEU A 100 -6.95 7.03 3.38
C LEU A 100 -6.01 6.08 4.13
N LEU A 101 -5.66 6.38 5.38
CA LEU A 101 -4.82 5.52 6.23
C LEU A 101 -5.48 4.16 6.48
N ASN A 102 -6.79 4.14 6.75
CA ASN A 102 -7.54 2.89 6.90
C ASN A 102 -7.55 2.08 5.59
N GLY A 103 -7.67 2.74 4.44
CA GLY A 103 -7.53 2.13 3.12
C GLY A 103 -6.16 1.48 2.92
N VAL A 104 -5.09 2.17 3.33
CA VAL A 104 -3.72 1.63 3.28
C VAL A 104 -3.59 0.38 4.14
N TYR A 105 -4.11 0.38 5.38
CA TYR A 105 -4.10 -0.81 6.23
C TYR A 105 -4.90 -1.97 5.64
N ASN A 106 -6.03 -1.70 4.99
CA ASN A 106 -6.81 -2.75 4.33
C ASN A 106 -6.04 -3.43 3.18
N VAL A 107 -5.30 -2.64 2.39
CA VAL A 107 -4.40 -3.18 1.36
C VAL A 107 -3.27 -3.99 2.01
N GLY A 108 -2.61 -3.46 3.05
CA GLY A 108 -1.55 -4.15 3.79
C GLY A 108 -2.00 -5.50 4.34
N ASN A 109 -3.13 -5.52 5.06
CA ASN A 109 -3.74 -6.74 5.58
C ASN A 109 -4.07 -7.74 4.48
N SER A 110 -4.44 -7.27 3.28
CA SER A 110 -4.73 -8.14 2.14
C SER A 110 -3.48 -8.72 1.51
N PHE A 111 -2.38 -7.95 1.44
CA PHE A 111 -1.08 -8.52 1.07
C PHE A 111 -0.62 -9.58 2.06
N GLU A 112 -0.75 -9.33 3.36
CA GLU A 112 -0.36 -10.31 4.37
C GLU A 112 -1.14 -11.63 4.20
N LYS A 113 -2.48 -11.54 4.07
CA LYS A 113 -3.32 -12.73 3.82
C LYS A 113 -2.93 -13.44 2.53
N PHE A 114 -2.75 -12.70 1.44
CA PHE A 114 -2.32 -13.25 0.15
C PHE A 114 -1.01 -14.03 0.28
N PHE A 115 0.02 -13.45 0.91
CA PHE A 115 1.30 -14.13 1.05
C PHE A 115 1.28 -15.30 2.05
N VAL A 116 0.42 -15.25 3.07
CA VAL A 116 0.20 -16.38 4.00
C VAL A 116 -0.53 -17.53 3.30
N GLU A 117 -1.57 -17.25 2.52
CA GLU A 117 -2.32 -18.24 1.74
C GLU A 117 -1.44 -18.87 0.65
N VAL A 118 -0.68 -18.07 -0.11
CA VAL A 118 0.26 -18.56 -1.12
C VAL A 118 1.36 -19.45 -0.52
N ARG A 119 1.81 -19.20 0.73
CA ARG A 119 2.76 -20.09 1.43
C ARG A 119 2.17 -21.48 1.71
N SER A 120 0.86 -21.59 1.85
CA SER A 120 0.20 -22.88 2.09
C SER A 120 0.20 -23.77 0.85
N GLU A 121 0.13 -23.19 -0.34
CA GLU A 121 0.20 -23.90 -1.64
C GLU A 121 1.64 -24.25 -2.04
N MET A 122 2.65 -23.54 -1.52
CA MET A 122 4.07 -23.84 -1.73
C MET A 122 4.66 -24.86 -0.74
N ARG A 123 3.83 -25.53 0.08
CA ARG A 123 4.30 -26.64 0.92
C ARG A 123 4.72 -27.80 0.02
N ILE A 124 6.03 -28.02 -0.09
CA ILE A 124 6.61 -29.26 -0.64
C ILE A 124 5.96 -30.41 0.13
N ARG A 125 5.17 -31.26 -0.55
CA ARG A 125 4.69 -32.51 0.04
C ARG A 125 5.94 -33.27 0.49
N PRO A 126 6.00 -33.82 1.72
CA PRO A 126 7.09 -34.70 2.08
C PRO A 126 7.24 -35.73 0.97
N GLN A 127 8.46 -35.88 0.43
CA GLN A 127 8.76 -36.95 -0.50
C GLN A 127 8.19 -38.22 0.12
N GLN A 128 7.24 -38.88 -0.57
CA GLN A 128 6.88 -40.22 -0.20
C GLN A 128 8.19 -41.01 -0.23
N GLU A 129 8.58 -41.53 0.93
CA GLU A 129 9.68 -42.47 1.04
C GLU A 129 9.39 -43.57 0.03
N ASN A 130 10.18 -43.62 -1.05
CA ASN A 130 10.26 -44.80 -1.88
C ASN A 130 10.81 -45.90 -0.96
N GLN A 131 9.93 -46.64 -0.32
CA GLN A 131 10.29 -47.91 0.29
C GLN A 131 10.65 -48.85 -0.87
N PRO A 132 11.90 -49.36 -0.94
CA PRO A 132 12.22 -50.45 -1.85
C PRO A 132 11.48 -51.72 -1.40
N GLU A 133 11.09 -52.50 -2.40
CA GLU A 133 10.33 -53.77 -2.33
C GLU A 133 10.86 -54.79 -1.32
#